data_AF-A0A539CY02-F1
#
_entry.id   AF-A0A539CY02-F1
#
_cell.length_a   1.000
_cell.length_b   1.000
_cell.length_c   1.000
_cell.angle_alpha   90.00
_cell.angle_beta   90.00
_cell.angle_gamma   90.00
#
_symmetry.space_group_name_H-M   'P 1'
#
loop_
_entity.id
_entity.type
_entity.pdbx_description
1 polymer ?
#
loop_
_entity_poly.entity_id
_entity_poly.type
_entity_poly.pdbx_seq_one_letter_code
_entity_poly.pdbx_strand_id
1 'polypeptide(L)' 'MSKRRYIHRSEGLDDMPAHIRAALSQTQLAIPVASGRLVLGTWQGIYLFEHRRAPHRREIVLHLLGE' A
#
# COMPACT_ATOMS: atom_id res chain seq x y z
N MET A 1 9.28 -10.81 -30.44
CA MET A 1 8.43 -11.48 -29.44
C MET A 1 8.32 -10.61 -28.19
N SER A 2 7.12 -10.15 -27.85
CA SER A 2 6.89 -9.35 -26.64
C SER A 2 7.06 -10.24 -25.40
N LYS A 3 8.16 -10.10 -24.65
CA LYS A 3 8.40 -10.80 -23.38
C LYS A 3 7.48 -10.26 -22.30
N ARG A 4 6.24 -10.72 -22.32
CA ARG A 4 5.16 -10.22 -21.48
C ARG A 4 4.69 -11.36 -20.57
N ARG A 5 5.09 -11.34 -19.30
CA ARG A 5 4.84 -12.43 -18.33
C ARG A 5 3.40 -12.50 -17.79
N TYR A 6 2.59 -11.47 -18.04
CA TYR A 6 1.22 -11.37 -17.53
C TYR A 6 0.28 -10.80 -18.60
N ILE A 7 -0.95 -11.34 -18.63
CA ILE A 7 -1.96 -11.08 -19.66
C ILE A 7 -2.90 -9.92 -19.27
N HIS A 8 -2.98 -9.56 -17.98
CA HIS A 8 -3.84 -8.49 -17.49
C HIS A 8 -3.13 -7.13 -17.56
N ARG A 9 -3.73 -6.23 -18.36
CA ARG A 9 -3.15 -4.96 -18.83
C ARG A 9 -4.21 -3.91 -19.10
N SER A 10 -5.44 -4.13 -18.64
CA SER A 10 -6.54 -3.20 -18.79
C SER A 10 -6.20 -1.82 -18.22
N GLU A 11 -5.25 -1.76 -17.29
CA GLU A 11 -4.87 -0.51 -16.62
C GLU A 11 -3.45 -0.03 -16.97
N GLY A 12 -2.74 -0.69 -17.88
CA GLY A 12 -1.40 -0.28 -18.32
C GLY A 12 -0.32 -1.36 -18.24
N LEU A 13 0.93 -0.94 -18.36
CA LEU A 13 2.06 -1.87 -18.56
C LEU A 13 2.54 -2.58 -17.29
N ASP A 14 2.40 -1.90 -16.16
CA ASP A 14 2.88 -2.28 -14.83
C ASP A 14 1.74 -2.71 -13.88
N ASP A 15 0.53 -2.82 -14.42
CA ASP A 15 -0.71 -3.25 -13.79
C ASP A 15 -0.53 -4.54 -12.98
N MET A 16 -0.45 -5.70 -13.63
CA MET A 16 -0.30 -6.99 -12.91
C MET A 16 0.89 -7.07 -11.96
N PRO A 17 2.10 -6.62 -12.32
CA PRO A 17 3.19 -6.56 -11.35
C PRO A 17 2.87 -5.74 -10.11
N ALA A 18 2.12 -4.63 -10.23
CA ALA A 18 1.70 -3.82 -9.09
C ALA A 18 0.65 -4.53 -8.23
N HIS A 19 -0.33 -5.22 -8.84
CA HIS A 19 -1.29 -6.04 -8.10
C HIS A 19 -0.62 -7.15 -7.29
N ILE A 20 0.33 -7.87 -7.90
CA ILE A 20 1.08 -8.93 -7.20
C ILE A 20 1.86 -8.34 -6.02
N ARG A 21 2.54 -7.21 -6.21
CA ARG A 21 3.27 -6.56 -5.12
C ARG A 21 2.34 -6.11 -4.00
N ALA A 22 1.18 -5.53 -4.32
CA ALA A 22 0.18 -5.12 -3.33
C ALA A 22 -0.41 -6.31 -2.56
N ALA A 23 -0.64 -7.45 -3.22
CA ALA A 23 -1.13 -8.66 -2.56
C ALA A 23 -0.08 -9.29 -1.63
N LEU A 24 1.21 -9.11 -1.94
CA LEU A 24 2.32 -9.64 -1.15
C LEU A 24 2.85 -8.66 -0.10
N SER A 25 2.46 -7.39 -0.17
CA SER A 25 2.80 -6.36 0.81
C SER A 25 1.62 -6.10 1.74
N GLN A 26 1.90 -5.45 2.88
CA GLN A 26 0.84 -5.00 3.76
C GLN A 26 0.15 -3.77 3.15
N THR A 27 -1.15 -3.89 2.90
CA THR A 27 -2.01 -2.79 2.41
C THR A 27 -2.83 -2.13 3.52
N GLN A 28 -2.74 -2.67 4.74
CA GLN A 28 -3.34 -2.13 5.96
C GLN A 28 -2.41 -2.33 7.16
N LEU A 29 -2.52 -1.45 8.14
CA LEU A 29 -1.76 -1.49 9.38
C LEU A 29 -2.71 -1.34 10.56
N ALA A 30 -2.53 -2.15 11.60
CA ALA A 30 -3.12 -1.94 12.90
C ALA A 30 -2.06 -1.31 13.80
N ILE A 31 -2.33 -0.10 14.30
CA ILE A 31 -1.37 0.68 15.09
C ILE A 31 -2.02 1.01 16.45
N PRO A 32 -1.41 0.60 17.59
CA PRO A 32 -1.94 0.96 18.88
C PRO A 32 -1.91 2.48 19.10
N VAL A 33 -2.93 2.98 19.78
CA VAL A 33 -3.02 4.38 20.23
C VAL A 33 -3.07 4.38 21.75
N ALA A 34 -2.23 5.17 22.38
CA ALA A 34 -2.22 5.36 23.82
C ALA A 34 -2.07 6.84 24.15
N SER A 35 -2.90 7.35 25.08
CA SER A 35 -2.90 8.77 25.47
C SER A 35 -2.99 9.73 24.28
N GLY A 36 -3.83 9.41 23.29
CA GLY A 36 -4.03 10.21 22.07
C GLY A 36 -2.86 10.19 21.07
N ARG A 37 -1.88 9.30 21.22
CA ARG A 37 -0.70 9.22 20.34
C ARG A 37 -0.51 7.81 19.77
N LEU A 38 -0.06 7.72 18.52
CA LEU A 38 0.36 6.46 17.91
C LEU A 38 1.56 5.89 18.69
N VAL A 39 1.48 4.62 19.06
CA VAL A 39 2.56 3.90 19.74
C VAL A 39 3.49 3.33 18.68
N LEU A 40 4.44 4.16 18.23
CA LEU A 40 5.50 3.76 17.32
C LEU A 40 6.83 3.67 18.07
N GLY A 41 7.65 2.68 17.74
CA GLY A 41 9.05 2.63 18.17
C GLY A 41 9.89 3.71 17.51
N THR A 42 11.06 4.00 18.09
CA THR A 42 11.97 5.09 17.66
C THR A 42 12.25 5.13 16.16
N TRP A 43 12.28 3.97 15.51
CA TRP A 43 12.63 3.81 14.09
C TRP A 43 11.47 3.37 13.22
N GLN A 44 10.24 3.31 13.76
CA GLN A 44 9.07 2.95 12.97
C GLN A 44 8.53 4.18 12.23
N GLY A 45 8.38 4.05 10.91
CA GLY A 45 7.69 5.00 10.06
C GLY A 45 6.52 4.34 9.34
N ILE A 46 5.48 5.12 9.05
CA ILE A 46 4.35 4.69 8.24
C ILE A 46 4.57 5.23 6.83
N TYR A 47 4.58 4.34 5.84
CA TYR A 47 4.87 4.68 4.45
C TYR A 47 3.73 4.25 3.54
N LEU A 48 3.35 5.13 2.62
CA LEU A 48 2.56 4.77 1.45
C LEU A 48 3.53 4.43 0.32
N PHE A 49 3.50 3.19 -0.16
CA PHE A 49 4.37 2.74 -1.24
C PHE A 49 3.57 2.56 -2.54
N GLU A 50 3.77 3.48 -3.48
CA GLU A 50 3.12 3.45 -4.80
C GLU A 50 3.82 2.42 -5.70
N HIS A 51 3.08 1.38 -6.10
CA HIS A 51 3.60 0.32 -6.94
C HIS A 51 3.45 0.60 -8.44
N ARG A 52 2.67 1.61 -8.83
CA ARG A 52 2.53 2.08 -10.20
C ARG A 52 3.61 3.12 -10.52
N ARG A 53 4.01 3.21 -11.78
CA ARG A 53 5.03 4.16 -12.25
C ARG A 53 4.48 5.56 -12.44
N ALA A 54 3.22 5.66 -12.90
CA ALA A 54 2.55 6.93 -13.03
C ALA A 54 2.15 7.45 -11.64
N PRO A 55 2.10 8.76 -11.42
CA PRO A 55 1.56 9.31 -10.19
C PRO A 55 0.05 9.03 -10.12
N HIS A 56 -0.40 8.59 -8.94
CA HIS A 56 -1.82 8.39 -8.66
C HIS A 56 -2.22 9.13 -7.40
N ARG A 57 -3.46 9.63 -7.38
CA ARG A 57 -4.10 10.06 -6.14
C ARG A 57 -4.53 8.83 -5.37
N ARG A 58 -4.09 8.72 -4.12
CA ARG A 58 -4.49 7.65 -3.20
C ARG A 58 -5.33 8.21 -2.07
N GLU A 59 -6.23 7.37 -1.59
CA GLU A 59 -7.03 7.63 -0.41
C GLU A 59 -6.64 6.61 0.66
N ILE A 60 -6.42 7.09 1.88
CA ILE A 60 -6.11 6.26 3.03
C ILE A 60 -7.27 6.42 4.00
N VAL A 61 -7.94 5.31 4.29
CA VAL A 61 -9.04 5.28 5.25
C VAL A 61 -8.50 4.91 6.61
N LEU A 62 -8.90 5.67 7.63
CA LEU A 62 -8.57 5.41 9.02
C LEU A 62 -9.83 5.00 9.78
N HIS A 63 -9.74 3.92 10.54
CA HIS A 63 -10.75 3.51 11.49
C HIS A 63 -10.11 3.48 12.88
N LEU A 64 -10.68 4.24 13.81
CA LEU A 64 -10.22 4.31 15.20
C LEU A 64 -11.25 3.64 16.11
N LEU A 65 -10.78 2.75 16.96
CA LEU A 65 -11.59 1.98 17.90
C LEU A 65 -10.90 2.00 19.27
N GLY A 66 -11.64 2.31 20.33
CA GLY A 66 -11.14 2.41 21.70
C GLY A 66 -12.00 3.32 22.56
N GLU A 67 -11.59 3.50 23.82
CA GLU A 67 -12.16 4.43 24.81
C GLU A 67 -11.21 5.62 25.04
#